data_AF-A0A2X5PHD0-F1
#
_entry.id   AF-A0A2X5PHD0-F1
#
_cell.length_a   1.000
_cell.length_b   1.000
_cell.length_c   1.000
_cell.angle_alpha   90.00
_cell.angle_beta   90.00
_cell.angle_gamma   90.00
#
_symmetry.space_group_name_H-M   'P 1'
#
loop_
_entity.id
_entity.type
_entity.pdbx_description
1 polymer ?
#
loop_
_entity_poly.entity_id
_entity_poly.type
_entity_poly.pdbx_seq_one_letter_code
_entity_poly.pdbx_strand_id
1 'polypeptide(L)'
;MKTNKVVWSEGLFLRPQIFQQQERYLEYFIHQRASAPGLYFWGFSRYEIDSEALTYGKLVLRSASGVFPDGTPFDLPGHAGIPAPLTLLPEHSGKTIFLAVPLRLDNSDETIFNTGTPDSLARFCAVDTELTDSNAIRQGRKPVQLARLRLQLLPESGITGSWIGLPCAKVKALRPDGSVLLHTDDYIPPVSGYGRMRYLANGSITSVG
;
A
#
# COMPACT_ATOMS: atom_id res chain seq x y z
N MET A 1 -10.04 15.16 5.11
CA MET A 1 -9.39 15.75 3.93
C MET A 1 -10.43 16.27 2.95
N LYS A 2 -10.32 17.52 2.47
CA LYS A 2 -11.23 18.07 1.45
C LYS A 2 -10.97 17.44 0.08
N THR A 3 -12.03 17.00 -0.61
CA THR A 3 -11.95 16.37 -1.94
C THR A 3 -12.78 17.12 -2.99
N ASN A 4 -13.13 18.38 -2.73
CA ASN A 4 -13.92 19.19 -3.67
C ASN A 4 -13.18 19.42 -5.00
N LYS A 5 -13.95 19.51 -6.08
CA LYS A 5 -13.46 19.83 -7.42
C LYS A 5 -12.83 21.22 -7.45
N VAL A 6 -11.73 21.36 -8.18
CA VAL A 6 -11.09 22.66 -8.48
C VAL A 6 -11.91 23.44 -9.51
N VAL A 7 -12.07 24.74 -9.29
CA VAL A 7 -12.65 25.68 -10.25
C VAL A 7 -11.53 26.26 -11.12
N TRP A 8 -11.68 26.15 -12.44
CA TRP A 8 -10.77 26.70 -13.43
C TRP A 8 -11.40 27.95 -14.04
N SER A 9 -10.81 29.11 -13.78
CA SER A 9 -11.24 30.40 -14.31
C SER A 9 -10.13 31.04 -15.12
N GLU A 10 -10.51 31.95 -16.02
CA GLU A 10 -9.56 32.80 -16.71
C GLU A 10 -8.70 33.59 -15.71
N GLY A 11 -7.41 33.78 -16.03
CA GLY A 11 -6.47 34.47 -15.17
C GLY A 11 -6.00 33.69 -13.92
N LEU A 12 -6.37 32.41 -13.78
CA LEU A 12 -5.92 31.59 -12.66
C LEU A 12 -4.42 31.28 -12.75
N PHE A 13 -3.67 31.65 -11.71
CA PHE A 13 -2.25 31.30 -11.57
C PHE A 13 -2.08 29.86 -11.06
N LEU A 14 -1.34 29.05 -11.85
CA LEU A 14 -1.02 27.66 -11.50
C LEU A 14 -0.12 27.58 -10.27
N ARG A 15 -0.52 26.74 -9.32
CA ARG A 15 0.22 26.45 -8.08
C ARG A 15 0.11 24.95 -7.77
N PRO A 16 1.08 24.33 -7.08
CA PRO A 16 1.05 22.89 -6.77
C PRO A 16 -0.26 22.44 -6.12
N GLN A 17 -0.84 23.26 -5.24
CA GLN A 17 -2.08 22.96 -4.51
C GLN A 17 -3.27 22.71 -5.46
N ILE A 18 -3.30 23.36 -6.61
CA ILE A 18 -4.38 23.20 -7.61
C ILE A 18 -4.34 21.77 -8.18
N PHE A 19 -3.16 21.29 -8.55
CA PHE A 19 -2.99 19.94 -9.08
C PHE A 19 -3.20 18.87 -8.01
N GLN A 20 -2.66 19.08 -6.81
CA GLN A 20 -2.87 18.17 -5.67
C GLN A 20 -4.36 18.04 -5.32
N GLN A 21 -5.11 19.15 -5.31
CA GLN A 21 -6.55 19.11 -5.03
C GLN A 21 -7.34 18.45 -6.16
N GLN A 22 -6.95 18.69 -7.42
CA GLN A 22 -7.54 18.04 -8.58
C GLN A 22 -7.35 16.52 -8.52
N GLU A 23 -6.14 16.05 -8.20
CA GLU A 23 -5.84 14.62 -8.01
C GLU A 23 -6.72 14.01 -6.91
N ARG A 24 -6.79 14.64 -5.73
CA ARG A 24 -7.65 14.17 -4.63
C ARG A 24 -9.12 14.09 -5.01
N TYR A 25 -9.65 15.07 -5.77
CA TYR A 25 -11.02 15.02 -6.28
C TYR A 25 -11.22 13.84 -7.23
N LEU A 26 -10.29 13.61 -8.16
CA LEU A 26 -10.37 12.51 -9.12
C LEU A 26 -10.27 11.14 -8.43
N GLU A 27 -9.33 10.96 -7.51
CA GLU A 27 -9.19 9.76 -6.69
C GLU A 27 -10.49 9.46 -5.91
N TYR A 28 -11.04 10.48 -5.23
CA TYR A 28 -12.31 10.36 -4.51
C TYR A 28 -13.46 9.98 -5.45
N PHE A 29 -13.59 10.65 -6.59
CA PHE A 29 -14.64 10.36 -7.57
C PHE A 29 -14.55 8.93 -8.11
N ILE A 30 -13.33 8.47 -8.45
CA ILE A 30 -13.07 7.10 -8.91
C ILE A 30 -13.43 6.11 -7.81
N HIS A 31 -12.98 6.35 -6.58
CA HIS A 31 -13.28 5.48 -5.44
C HIS A 31 -14.80 5.35 -5.22
N GLN A 32 -15.55 6.45 -5.20
CA GLN A 32 -17.01 6.42 -5.02
C GLN A 32 -17.73 5.65 -6.13
N ARG A 33 -17.21 5.70 -7.37
CA ARG A 33 -17.77 4.93 -8.49
C ARG A 33 -17.38 3.46 -8.42
N ALA A 34 -16.17 3.15 -7.97
CA ALA A 34 -15.64 1.80 -7.89
C ALA A 34 -16.14 1.01 -6.66
N SER A 35 -16.52 1.69 -5.57
CA SER A 35 -17.06 1.08 -4.36
C SER A 35 -18.58 0.82 -4.42
N ALA A 36 -19.30 1.51 -5.31
CA ALA A 36 -20.74 1.36 -5.51
C ALA A 36 -21.24 -0.09 -5.76
N PRO A 37 -20.50 -0.99 -6.45
CA PRO A 37 -20.98 -2.35 -6.74
C PRO A 37 -20.98 -3.31 -5.53
N GLY A 38 -20.41 -2.97 -4.37
CA GLY A 38 -20.59 -3.76 -3.14
C GLY A 38 -19.38 -3.88 -2.21
N LEU A 39 -19.56 -4.69 -1.16
CA LEU A 39 -18.72 -4.82 0.06
C LEU A 39 -17.31 -5.43 -0.13
N TYR A 40 -16.87 -5.70 -1.36
CA TYR A 40 -15.63 -6.45 -1.66
C TYR A 40 -14.66 -5.69 -2.59
N PHE A 41 -14.70 -4.35 -2.56
CA PHE A 41 -13.86 -3.51 -3.42
C PHE A 41 -12.39 -3.40 -2.95
N TRP A 42 -12.11 -3.81 -1.71
CA TRP A 42 -10.78 -3.71 -1.09
C TRP A 42 -10.29 -5.10 -0.66
N GLY A 43 -8.99 -5.23 -0.47
CA GLY A 43 -8.32 -6.50 -0.23
C GLY A 43 -7.18 -6.76 -1.20
N PHE A 44 -6.44 -7.84 -0.96
CA PHE A 44 -5.40 -8.32 -1.85
C PHE A 44 -6.00 -8.96 -3.10
N SER A 45 -5.48 -8.60 -4.27
CA SER A 45 -5.69 -9.34 -5.51
C SER A 45 -4.60 -10.40 -5.73
N ARG A 46 -3.41 -10.14 -5.19
CA ARG A 46 -2.26 -11.05 -5.16
C ARG A 46 -1.39 -10.69 -3.97
N TYR A 47 -0.80 -11.67 -3.31
CA TYR A 47 0.33 -11.44 -2.41
C TYR A 47 1.17 -12.71 -2.24
N GLU A 48 2.43 -12.51 -1.87
CA GLU A 48 3.42 -13.57 -1.66
C GLU A 48 4.34 -13.18 -0.48
N ILE A 49 4.39 -14.06 0.52
CA ILE A 49 5.29 -13.93 1.67
C ILE A 49 6.57 -14.74 1.40
N ASP A 50 7.71 -14.19 1.80
CA ASP A 50 8.99 -14.91 1.77
C ASP A 50 9.05 -15.98 2.86
N SER A 51 8.92 -17.25 2.48
CA SER A 51 9.00 -18.38 3.41
C SER A 51 10.39 -18.57 4.03
N GLU A 52 11.45 -18.18 3.34
CA GLU A 52 12.82 -18.28 3.84
C GLU A 52 13.06 -17.23 4.92
N ALA A 53 12.56 -16.00 4.74
CA ALA A 53 12.65 -14.96 5.77
C ALA A 53 11.97 -15.35 7.09
N LEU A 54 10.88 -16.15 7.02
CA LEU A 54 10.19 -16.65 8.22
C LEU A 54 11.09 -17.58 9.05
N THR A 55 12.03 -18.30 8.42
CA THR A 55 13.01 -19.14 9.14
C THR A 55 13.95 -18.32 10.01
N TYR A 56 14.17 -17.05 9.65
CA TYR A 56 14.98 -16.08 10.40
C TYR A 56 14.14 -15.14 11.27
N GLY A 57 12.88 -15.48 11.53
CA GLY A 57 11.99 -14.69 12.40
C GLY A 57 11.50 -13.38 11.77
N LYS A 58 11.52 -13.26 10.44
CA LYS A 58 11.10 -12.03 9.73
C LYS A 58 9.92 -12.28 8.81
N LEU A 59 8.99 -11.33 8.78
CA LEU A 59 7.96 -11.26 7.75
C LEU A 59 8.42 -10.33 6.64
N VAL A 60 8.45 -10.84 5.41
CA VAL A 60 8.78 -10.09 4.20
C VAL A 60 7.73 -10.38 3.14
N LEU A 61 7.21 -9.33 2.51
CA LEU A 61 6.37 -9.46 1.31
C LEU A 61 7.27 -9.39 0.07
N ARG A 62 7.29 -10.44 -0.75
CA ARG A 62 8.02 -10.45 -2.03
C ARG A 62 7.27 -9.65 -3.09
N SER A 63 5.96 -9.80 -3.09
CA SER A 63 5.06 -9.09 -3.97
C SER A 63 3.67 -9.01 -3.36
N ALA A 64 2.94 -7.95 -3.66
CA ALA A 64 1.54 -7.82 -3.31
C ALA A 64 0.88 -6.73 -4.14
N SER A 65 -0.36 -6.96 -4.55
CA SER A 65 -1.21 -5.96 -5.17
C SER A 65 -2.61 -6.04 -4.59
N GLY A 66 -3.30 -4.91 -4.59
CA GLY A 66 -4.64 -4.82 -4.06
C GLY A 66 -5.09 -3.39 -3.86
N VAL A 67 -6.13 -3.24 -3.05
CA VAL A 67 -6.75 -1.95 -2.74
C VAL A 67 -6.98 -1.85 -1.24
N PHE A 68 -6.57 -0.74 -0.64
CA PHE A 68 -6.84 -0.42 0.76
C PHE A 68 -8.31 -0.04 0.98
N PRO A 69 -8.82 -0.10 2.22
CA PRO A 69 -10.20 0.29 2.55
C PRO A 69 -10.61 1.70 2.11
N ASP A 70 -9.66 2.64 1.99
CA ASP A 70 -9.93 4.01 1.50
C ASP A 70 -9.94 4.13 -0.03
N GLY A 71 -9.81 3.02 -0.74
CA GLY A 71 -9.74 2.96 -2.20
C GLY A 71 -8.34 3.13 -2.78
N THR A 72 -7.30 3.33 -1.96
CA THR A 72 -5.93 3.48 -2.46
C THR A 72 -5.44 2.16 -3.07
N PRO A 73 -5.16 2.09 -4.38
CA PRO A 73 -4.55 0.90 -4.97
C PRO A 73 -3.06 0.84 -4.62
N PHE A 74 -2.52 -0.36 -4.55
CA PHE A 74 -1.08 -0.59 -4.40
C PHE A 74 -0.61 -1.78 -5.24
N ASP A 75 0.65 -1.74 -5.62
CA ASP A 75 1.34 -2.83 -6.31
C ASP A 75 2.83 -2.82 -5.95
N LEU A 76 3.32 -3.96 -5.48
CA LEU A 76 4.68 -4.20 -5.01
C LEU A 76 5.34 -5.28 -5.88
N PRO A 77 6.53 -5.02 -6.46
CA PRO A 77 7.35 -3.80 -6.35
C PRO A 77 7.06 -2.71 -7.39
N GLY A 78 5.93 -2.76 -8.11
CA GLY A 78 5.64 -1.86 -9.24
C GLY A 78 5.47 -0.38 -8.84
N HIS A 79 4.29 -0.02 -8.33
CA HIS A 79 3.94 1.36 -7.98
C HIS A 79 4.39 1.78 -6.57
N ALA A 80 4.65 0.81 -5.70
CA ALA A 80 5.14 1.01 -4.34
C ALA A 80 6.44 0.21 -4.13
N GLY A 81 7.29 0.70 -3.22
CA GLY A 81 8.50 -0.03 -2.82
C GLY A 81 8.15 -1.14 -1.84
N ILE A 82 8.89 -2.25 -1.88
CA ILE A 82 8.74 -3.34 -0.90
C ILE A 82 8.90 -2.74 0.51
N PRO A 83 7.93 -2.94 1.43
CA PRO A 83 8.02 -2.42 2.78
C PRO A 83 9.21 -3.06 3.51
N ALA A 84 9.73 -2.34 4.51
CA ALA A 84 10.80 -2.88 5.34
C ALA A 84 10.36 -4.21 5.99
N PRO A 85 11.25 -5.22 6.07
CA PRO A 85 10.99 -6.46 6.79
C PRO A 85 10.54 -6.20 8.23
N LEU A 86 9.51 -6.91 8.69
CA LEU A 86 9.11 -6.86 10.10
C LEU A 86 9.76 -8.02 10.85
N THR A 87 10.60 -7.73 11.84
CA THR A 87 11.05 -8.74 12.80
C THR A 87 9.88 -9.13 13.69
N LEU A 88 9.57 -10.43 13.73
CA LEU A 88 8.53 -10.96 14.57
C LEU A 88 9.11 -11.37 15.92
N LEU A 89 8.42 -10.99 16.99
CA LEU A 89 8.83 -11.17 18.37
C LEU A 89 7.79 -12.05 19.10
N PRO A 90 8.11 -12.67 20.24
CA PRO A 90 7.20 -13.57 20.95
C PRO A 90 5.82 -12.97 21.24
N GLU A 91 5.74 -11.68 21.54
CA GLU A 91 4.50 -10.92 21.79
C GLU A 91 3.58 -10.82 20.56
N HIS A 92 4.09 -11.07 19.36
CA HIS A 92 3.28 -11.14 18.14
C HIS A 92 2.57 -12.48 17.99
N SER A 93 2.84 -13.49 18.83
CA SER A 93 2.17 -14.78 18.77
C SER A 93 0.65 -14.64 18.96
N GLY A 94 -0.12 -15.23 18.06
CA GLY A 94 -1.58 -15.12 18.02
C GLY A 94 -2.10 -13.79 17.47
N LYS A 95 -1.22 -12.84 17.12
CA LYS A 95 -1.58 -11.51 16.61
C LYS A 95 -1.62 -11.46 15.10
N THR A 96 -2.38 -10.50 14.60
CA THR A 96 -2.46 -10.20 13.16
C THR A 96 -1.39 -9.18 12.80
N ILE A 97 -0.73 -9.39 11.66
CA ILE A 97 0.16 -8.43 11.03
C ILE A 97 -0.57 -7.79 9.86
N PHE A 98 -0.35 -6.49 9.70
CA PHE A 98 -1.01 -5.66 8.71
C PHE A 98 0.03 -5.09 7.75
N LEU A 99 -0.31 -5.06 6.47
CA LEU A 99 0.26 -4.10 5.54
C LEU A 99 -0.46 -2.76 5.77
N ALA A 100 0.27 -1.71 6.08
CA ALA A 100 -0.30 -0.43 6.47
C ALA A 100 0.16 0.69 5.54
N VAL A 101 -0.73 1.66 5.35
CA VAL A 101 -0.48 2.93 4.67
C VAL A 101 -0.89 4.08 5.59
N PRO A 102 -0.15 5.20 5.65
CA PRO A 102 -0.55 6.33 6.49
C PRO A 102 -1.93 6.88 6.09
N LEU A 103 -2.73 7.27 7.08
CA LEU A 103 -4.01 7.93 6.88
C LEU A 103 -3.79 9.35 6.33
N ARG A 104 -4.57 9.75 5.33
CA ARG A 104 -4.58 11.13 4.83
C ARG A 104 -5.35 12.04 5.78
N LEU A 105 -4.67 12.97 6.44
CA LEU A 105 -5.26 13.95 7.34
C LEU A 105 -5.28 15.35 6.70
N ASP A 106 -6.20 16.21 7.16
CA ASP A 106 -6.16 17.62 6.79
C ASP A 106 -4.97 18.31 7.46
N ASN A 107 -4.32 19.22 6.73
CA ASN A 107 -3.18 20.02 7.22
C ASN A 107 -1.96 19.20 7.68
N SER A 108 -1.80 17.96 7.21
CA SER A 108 -0.61 17.15 7.41
C SER A 108 0.21 17.04 6.13
N ASP A 109 1.52 16.81 6.26
CA ASP A 109 2.37 16.49 5.12
C ASP A 109 1.91 15.18 4.47
N GLU A 110 1.54 15.24 3.19
CA GLU A 110 1.16 14.05 2.42
C GLU A 110 2.37 13.41 1.73
N THR A 111 3.40 14.21 1.42
CA THR A 111 4.60 13.77 0.70
C THR A 111 5.86 14.30 1.38
N ILE A 112 6.81 13.40 1.67
CA ILE A 112 8.18 13.75 2.08
C ILE A 112 9.14 13.69 0.88
N PHE A 113 10.22 14.47 0.96
CA PHE A 113 11.27 14.49 -0.06
C PHE A 113 12.56 13.77 0.36
N ASN A 114 12.64 13.31 1.62
CA ASN A 114 13.79 12.59 2.16
C ASN A 114 13.30 11.37 2.95
N THR A 115 13.82 10.19 2.64
CA THR A 115 13.50 8.92 3.31
C THR A 115 14.03 8.82 4.75
N GLY A 116 14.88 9.76 5.20
CA GLY A 116 15.46 9.81 6.54
C GLY A 116 14.50 10.18 7.68
N THR A 117 13.20 10.31 7.42
CA THR A 117 12.16 10.61 8.42
C THR A 117 11.26 9.39 8.66
N PRO A 118 11.73 8.36 9.38
CA PRO A 118 10.99 7.11 9.58
C PRO A 118 9.65 7.33 10.30
N ASP A 119 9.59 8.31 11.21
CA ASP A 119 8.38 8.65 11.98
C ASP A 119 7.39 9.54 11.21
N SER A 120 7.74 9.97 9.98
CA SER A 120 6.83 10.77 9.17
C SER A 120 5.61 9.94 8.76
N LEU A 121 4.42 10.47 9.04
CA LEU A 121 3.13 9.93 8.60
C LEU A 121 2.74 10.39 7.19
N ALA A 122 3.68 10.94 6.41
CA ALA A 122 3.43 11.25 5.01
C ALA A 122 3.18 9.96 4.23
N ARG A 123 2.10 9.95 3.46
CA ARG A 123 1.67 8.79 2.66
C ARG A 123 2.62 8.49 1.49
N PHE A 124 3.31 9.49 0.96
CA PHE A 124 4.21 9.34 -0.16
C PHE A 124 5.64 9.81 0.15
N CYS A 125 6.58 9.28 -0.63
CA CYS A 125 7.94 9.81 -0.75
C CYS A 125 8.19 10.20 -2.21
N ALA A 126 8.77 11.38 -2.43
CA ALA A 126 9.26 11.77 -3.75
C ALA A 126 10.49 10.93 -4.14
N VAL A 127 10.53 10.50 -5.40
CA VAL A 127 11.64 9.74 -6.00
C VAL A 127 11.92 10.31 -7.39
N ASP A 128 13.18 10.71 -7.63
CA ASP A 128 13.60 11.17 -8.95
C ASP A 128 13.56 10.03 -9.97
N THR A 129 12.86 10.24 -11.08
CA THR A 129 12.66 9.26 -12.14
C THR A 129 12.87 9.90 -13.50
N GLU A 130 13.71 9.28 -14.32
CA GLU A 130 13.95 9.71 -15.70
C GLU A 130 12.82 9.25 -16.62
N LEU A 131 11.92 10.17 -16.97
CA LEU A 131 10.79 9.92 -17.87
C LEU A 131 11.13 10.27 -19.31
N THR A 132 10.61 9.49 -20.25
CA THR A 132 10.72 9.78 -21.69
C THR A 132 9.42 10.42 -22.16
N ASP A 133 9.53 11.43 -23.04
CA ASP A 133 8.35 11.96 -23.72
C ASP A 133 7.71 10.86 -24.60
N SER A 134 6.38 10.72 -24.49
CA SER A 134 5.60 9.75 -25.27
C SER A 134 5.24 10.26 -26.67
N ASN A 135 5.49 11.53 -26.97
CA ASN A 135 5.34 12.09 -28.31
C ASN A 135 6.40 11.53 -29.29
N ALA A 136 6.08 11.56 -30.59
CA ALA A 136 6.98 11.06 -31.64
C ALA A 136 8.26 11.90 -31.78
N ILE A 137 8.17 13.20 -31.54
CA ILE A 137 9.31 14.13 -31.54
C ILE A 137 9.80 14.24 -30.09
N ARG A 138 10.90 13.55 -29.77
CA ARG A 138 11.40 13.45 -28.40
C ARG A 138 12.55 14.42 -28.14
N GLN A 139 12.58 14.98 -26.93
CA GLN A 139 13.70 15.81 -26.44
C GLN A 139 14.59 15.07 -25.42
N GLY A 140 14.64 13.73 -25.51
CA GLY A 140 15.37 12.88 -24.56
C GLY A 140 14.60 12.60 -23.26
N ARG A 141 15.28 11.95 -22.31
CA ARG A 141 14.73 11.70 -20.96
C ARG A 141 14.90 12.94 -20.09
N LYS A 142 13.95 13.16 -19.18
CA LYS A 142 13.98 14.26 -18.21
C LYS A 142 13.72 13.74 -16.80
N PRO A 143 14.43 14.26 -15.78
CA PRO A 143 14.16 13.92 -14.39
C PRO A 143 12.82 14.52 -13.97
N VAL A 144 11.97 13.70 -13.37
CA VAL A 144 10.69 14.07 -12.77
C VAL A 144 10.56 13.39 -11.42
N GLN A 145 10.09 14.12 -10.41
CA GLN A 145 9.79 13.56 -9.10
C GLN A 145 8.45 12.85 -9.14
N LEU A 146 8.47 11.53 -8.93
CA LEU A 146 7.27 10.71 -8.79
C LEU A 146 7.03 10.40 -7.32
N ALA A 147 5.75 10.36 -6.93
CA ALA A 147 5.33 9.95 -5.60
C ALA A 147 5.29 8.42 -5.50
N ARG A 148 6.08 7.85 -4.59
CA ARG A 148 6.04 6.43 -4.23
C ARG A 148 5.25 6.26 -2.94
N LEU A 149 4.26 5.36 -2.95
CA LEU A 149 3.47 5.04 -1.78
C LEU A 149 4.36 4.43 -0.68
N ARG A 150 4.21 4.93 0.56
CA ARG A 150 4.95 4.45 1.73
C ARG A 150 4.11 3.41 2.46
N LEU A 151 4.55 2.16 2.36
CA LEU A 151 3.93 1.02 3.03
C LEU A 151 4.82 0.52 4.16
N GLN A 152 4.18 0.03 5.22
CA GLN A 152 4.86 -0.59 6.36
C GLN A 152 4.17 -1.89 6.79
N LEU A 153 4.94 -2.84 7.29
CA LEU A 153 4.40 -4.00 8.00
C LEU A 153 4.31 -3.65 9.49
N LEU A 154 3.11 -3.70 10.04
CA LEU A 154 2.84 -3.35 11.44
C LEU A 154 2.11 -4.49 12.15
N PRO A 155 2.47 -4.83 13.41
CA PRO A 155 1.63 -5.69 14.23
C PRO A 155 0.30 -4.99 14.57
N GLU A 156 -0.69 -5.76 14.99
CA GLU A 156 -2.00 -5.26 15.41
C GLU A 156 -1.92 -4.10 16.42
N SER A 157 -0.98 -4.16 17.37
CA SER A 157 -0.72 -3.10 18.35
C SER A 157 -0.15 -1.80 17.74
N GLY A 158 0.45 -1.88 16.56
CA GLY A 158 1.02 -0.74 15.84
C GLY A 158 0.02 -0.02 14.94
N ILE A 159 -1.16 -0.60 14.69
CA ILE A 159 -2.23 0.06 13.93
C ILE A 159 -2.96 1.06 14.85
N THR A 160 -2.40 2.27 14.91
CA THR A 160 -3.03 3.41 15.59
C THR A 160 -4.01 4.13 14.64
N GLY A 161 -4.71 5.16 15.15
CA GLY A 161 -5.63 5.99 14.34
C GLY A 161 -4.97 6.78 13.18
N SER A 162 -3.64 6.70 13.03
CA SER A 162 -2.88 7.33 11.95
C SER A 162 -2.63 6.40 10.76
N TRP A 163 -3.08 5.15 10.82
CA TRP A 163 -2.81 4.13 9.81
C TRP A 163 -4.10 3.54 9.26
N ILE A 164 -4.06 3.15 7.99
CA ILE A 164 -5.04 2.26 7.37
C ILE A 164 -4.36 0.91 7.20
N GLY A 165 -4.86 -0.11 7.90
CA GLY A 165 -4.31 -1.45 7.88
C GLY A 165 -5.09 -2.39 6.95
N LEU A 166 -4.36 -3.19 6.18
CA LEU A 166 -4.86 -4.34 5.45
C LEU A 166 -4.23 -5.60 6.05
N PRO A 167 -5.01 -6.45 6.75
CA PRO A 167 -4.44 -7.58 7.48
C PRO A 167 -3.91 -8.64 6.51
N CYS A 168 -2.63 -9.00 6.63
CA CYS A 168 -1.91 -9.79 5.63
C CYS A 168 -1.51 -11.19 6.14
N ALA A 169 -1.25 -11.35 7.43
CA ALA A 169 -0.87 -12.62 8.02
C ALA A 169 -1.28 -12.69 9.50
N LYS A 170 -1.54 -13.89 10.01
CA LYS A 170 -1.72 -14.12 11.45
C LYS A 170 -0.61 -15.03 11.95
N VAL A 171 0.10 -14.59 12.98
CA VAL A 171 1.21 -15.35 13.57
C VAL A 171 0.63 -16.43 14.47
N LYS A 172 0.99 -17.69 14.22
CA LYS A 172 0.57 -18.83 15.04
C LYS A 172 1.47 -19.00 16.27
N ALA A 173 2.78 -19.04 16.04
CA ALA A 173 3.78 -19.13 17.09
C ALA A 173 5.18 -18.79 16.56
N LEU A 174 6.09 -18.43 17.45
CA LEU A 174 7.53 -18.48 17.18
C LEU A 174 8.08 -19.78 17.77
N ARG A 175 8.91 -20.49 17.00
CA ARG A 175 9.57 -21.71 17.45
C ARG A 175 10.84 -21.38 18.25
N PRO A 176 11.35 -22.33 19.06
CA PRO A 176 12.59 -22.13 19.83
C PRO A 176 13.83 -21.83 18.96
N ASP A 177 13.82 -22.25 17.69
CA ASP A 177 14.88 -21.97 16.71
C ASP A 177 14.79 -20.54 16.11
N GLY A 178 13.81 -19.74 16.54
CA GLY A 178 13.56 -18.38 16.04
C GLY A 178 12.68 -18.33 14.80
N SER A 179 12.32 -19.47 14.20
CA SER A 179 11.47 -19.50 13.02
C SER A 179 10.01 -19.21 13.36
N VAL A 180 9.31 -18.58 12.42
CA VAL A 180 7.91 -18.16 12.58
C VAL A 180 6.98 -19.16 11.90
N LEU A 181 5.94 -19.55 12.62
CA LEU A 181 4.78 -20.23 12.09
C LEU A 181 3.63 -19.25 11.89
N LEU A 182 3.11 -19.21 10.66
CA LEU A 182 1.89 -18.47 10.33
C LEU A 182 0.69 -19.41 10.30
N HIS A 183 -0.50 -18.84 10.47
CA HIS A 183 -1.76 -19.52 10.13
C HIS A 183 -1.91 -19.56 8.61
N THR A 184 -1.79 -20.75 8.01
CA THR A 184 -1.92 -20.96 6.55
C THR A 184 -3.26 -21.55 6.14
N ASP A 185 -3.86 -22.38 7.01
CA ASP A 185 -5.03 -23.20 6.68
C ASP A 185 -6.33 -22.65 7.28
N ASP A 186 -6.22 -21.81 8.31
CA ASP A 186 -7.31 -21.29 9.13
C ASP A 186 -7.38 -19.76 9.16
N TYR A 187 -6.57 -19.09 8.33
CA TYR A 187 -6.58 -17.65 8.18
C TYR A 187 -6.52 -17.26 6.70
N ILE A 188 -7.47 -16.44 6.28
CA ILE A 188 -7.56 -15.92 4.91
C ILE A 188 -7.58 -14.39 5.02
N PRO A 189 -6.61 -13.67 4.42
CA PRO A 189 -6.64 -12.22 4.41
C PRO A 189 -7.80 -11.72 3.53
N PRO A 190 -8.25 -10.45 3.71
CA PRO A 190 -9.26 -9.86 2.85
C PRO A 190 -8.79 -9.83 1.40
N VAL A 191 -9.65 -10.29 0.50
CA VAL A 191 -9.39 -10.36 -0.94
C VAL A 191 -10.37 -9.49 -1.71
N SER A 192 -9.89 -8.83 -2.76
CA SER A 192 -10.74 -8.08 -3.68
C SER A 192 -11.16 -9.00 -4.84
N GLY A 193 -12.47 -9.15 -5.08
CA GLY A 193 -13.04 -9.93 -6.19
C GLY A 193 -13.03 -11.46 -6.00
N TYR A 194 -14.20 -12.04 -5.69
CA TYR A 194 -14.39 -13.49 -5.48
C TYR A 194 -14.21 -14.38 -6.74
N GLY A 195 -14.13 -13.81 -7.94
CA GLY A 195 -14.25 -14.54 -9.21
C GLY A 195 -12.96 -15.08 -9.87
N ARG A 196 -11.77 -14.83 -9.29
CA ARG A 196 -10.47 -15.14 -9.92
C ARG A 196 -9.55 -16.05 -9.09
N MET A 197 -10.11 -16.89 -8.21
CA MET A 197 -9.32 -17.65 -7.23
C MET A 197 -9.10 -19.12 -7.63
N ARG A 198 -7.85 -19.59 -7.60
CA ARG A 198 -7.50 -21.01 -7.48
C ARG A 198 -6.46 -21.15 -6.35
N TYR A 199 -6.82 -21.95 -5.34
CA TYR A 199 -6.00 -22.46 -4.23
C TYR A 199 -5.16 -21.46 -3.44
N LEU A 200 -5.61 -21.17 -2.22
CA LEU A 200 -4.77 -20.74 -1.09
C LEU A 200 -3.96 -21.96 -0.63
N ALA A 201 -2.80 -22.19 -1.22
CA ALA A 201 -1.79 -23.08 -0.66
C ALA A 201 -0.52 -22.26 -0.43
N ASN A 202 0.02 -22.30 0.79
CA ASN A 202 1.31 -21.69 1.16
C ASN A 202 1.38 -20.16 1.08
N GLY A 203 0.30 -19.44 1.40
CA GLY A 203 0.35 -17.97 1.53
C GLY A 203 0.52 -17.22 0.19
N SER A 204 0.09 -17.83 -0.91
CA SER A 204 0.10 -17.23 -2.24
C SER A 204 -1.33 -17.08 -2.77
N ILE A 205 -1.69 -15.89 -3.23
CA ILE A 205 -2.92 -15.66 -4.02
C ILE A 205 -2.50 -15.24 -5.43
N THR A 206 -2.96 -15.95 -6.46
CA THR A 206 -2.75 -15.61 -7.86
C THR A 206 -4.08 -15.38 -8.58
N SER A 207 -4.23 -14.24 -9.24
CA SER A 207 -5.39 -13.91 -10.07
C SER A 207 -5.27 -14.57 -11.45
N VAL A 208 -6.33 -15.18 -11.97
CA VAL A 208 -6.40 -15.61 -13.38
C VAL A 208 -6.58 -14.38 -14.28
N GLY A 209 -5.87 -14.31 -15.41
CA GLY A 209 -5.91 -13.22 -16.41
C GLY A 209 -7.30 -12.94 -16.97
#